data_AF-A0AAV0RES4-F1
#
_entry.id   AF-A0AAV0RES4-F1
#
_cell.length_a   1.000
_cell.length_b   1.000
_cell.length_c   1.000
_cell.angle_alpha   90.00
_cell.angle_beta   90.00
_cell.angle_gamma   90.00
#
_symmetry.space_group_name_H-M   'P 1'
#
loop_
_entity.id
_entity.type
_entity.pdbx_description
1 polymer ?
#
loop_
_entity_poly.entity_id
_entity_poly.type
_entity_poly.pdbx_seq_one_letter_code
_entity_poly.pdbx_strand_id
1 'polypeptide(L)'
;TLQVYLYGGHVTSWKNDHGEELLFVSSKAVFKPPKPIRGGIPICFPQFASHGGLESHGFARNRVWSIESDPPPFPTNSASKAHVDLILKPTEEDLKIWPHSGGDLLLTSRVRNTSTDGKPFSFTFAYHTYFAVSDISEVRVEGLETLDYLDNLQSKERFTEQGDAITFESEIDKIYLSTPTKIAILDHEKKRTFVVRKDGLPDAVVWNPWDKRAKAIADLGDEEYKHMLCVEAAAVEKPITLKPGEEWKGRLELSAVPSSYCSGQLDPQKVLQSS
;
A
#
# COMPACT_ATOMS: atom_id res chain seq x y z
N THR A 1 14.06 4.39 10.19
CA THR A 1 13.50 5.76 10.35
C THR A 1 12.32 5.98 9.42
N LEU A 2 11.42 6.94 9.69
CA LEU A 2 10.25 7.22 8.84
C LEU A 2 10.10 8.72 8.56
N GLN A 3 9.66 9.09 7.36
CA GLN A 3 9.29 10.46 6.99
C GLN A 3 7.88 10.52 6.42
N VAL A 4 7.10 11.49 6.90
CA VAL A 4 5.72 11.76 6.45
C VAL A 4 5.57 13.24 6.11
N TYR A 5 5.01 13.53 4.95
CA TYR A 5 4.61 14.88 4.54
C TYR A 5 3.14 15.11 4.89
N LEU A 6 2.85 16.26 5.50
CA LEU A 6 1.46 16.68 5.74
C LEU A 6 0.69 16.84 4.43
N TYR A 7 1.35 17.32 3.39
CA TYR A 7 0.77 17.31 2.07
C TYR A 7 0.60 15.86 1.58
N GLY A 8 -0.66 15.47 1.39
CA GLY A 8 -1.09 14.14 1.01
C GLY A 8 -1.16 13.12 2.14
N GLY A 9 -0.79 13.48 3.38
CA GLY A 9 -0.62 12.50 4.46
C GLY A 9 0.41 11.43 4.05
N HIS A 10 1.46 11.86 3.36
CA HIS A 10 2.20 11.03 2.42
C HIS A 10 3.48 10.49 3.06
N VAL A 11 3.57 9.18 3.23
CA VAL A 11 4.81 8.54 3.69
C VAL A 11 5.81 8.51 2.54
N THR A 12 6.96 9.17 2.67
CA THR A 12 7.96 9.30 1.59
C THR A 12 9.27 8.57 1.86
N SER A 13 9.52 8.13 3.09
CA SER A 13 10.73 7.37 3.42
C SER A 13 10.43 6.44 4.57
N TRP A 14 10.88 5.19 4.45
CA TRP A 14 10.88 4.19 5.50
C TRP A 14 12.18 3.40 5.38
N LYS A 15 13.05 3.57 6.38
CA LYS A 15 14.36 2.93 6.41
C LYS A 15 14.44 1.87 7.48
N ASN A 16 15.10 0.76 7.17
CA ASN A 16 15.42 -0.28 8.15
C ASN A 16 16.50 0.21 9.15
N ASP A 17 16.87 -0.66 10.08
CA ASP A 17 17.85 -0.36 11.14
C ASP A 17 19.27 -0.15 10.59
N HIS A 18 19.54 -0.58 9.36
CA HIS A 18 20.79 -0.33 8.64
C HIS A 18 20.77 0.98 7.83
N GLY A 19 19.67 1.74 7.87
CA GLY A 19 19.50 2.98 7.12
C GLY A 19 19.22 2.79 5.62
N GLU A 20 18.96 1.55 5.18
CA GLU A 20 18.56 1.25 3.82
C GLU A 20 17.12 1.72 3.58
N GLU A 21 16.89 2.41 2.46
CA GLU A 21 15.56 2.83 2.05
C GLU A 21 14.73 1.66 1.51
N LEU A 22 13.50 1.55 2.01
CA LEU A 22 12.55 0.48 1.66
C LEU A 22 11.44 0.97 0.73
N LEU A 23 11.22 2.29 0.66
CA LEU A 23 10.24 2.89 -0.25
C LEU A 23 10.92 3.61 -1.40
N PHE A 24 10.41 3.42 -2.61
CA PHE A 24 10.90 4.14 -3.78
C PHE A 24 10.25 5.53 -3.82
N VAL A 25 11.07 6.58 -3.98
CA VAL A 25 10.63 7.92 -4.37
C VAL A 25 11.44 8.36 -5.57
N SER A 26 10.75 8.84 -6.61
CA SER A 26 11.37 9.31 -7.84
C SER A 26 12.33 10.46 -7.56
N SER A 27 13.50 10.43 -8.20
CA SER A 27 14.44 11.56 -8.19
C SER A 27 13.87 12.82 -8.86
N LYS A 28 12.87 12.67 -9.74
CA LYS A 28 12.13 13.76 -10.39
C LYS A 28 10.83 14.13 -9.64
N ALA A 29 10.57 13.55 -8.47
CA ALA A 29 9.36 13.82 -7.71
C ALA A 29 9.25 15.31 -7.34
N VAL A 30 8.05 15.88 -7.54
CA VAL A 30 7.76 17.27 -7.18
C VAL A 30 7.09 17.30 -5.81
N PHE A 31 7.79 17.80 -4.80
CA PHE A 31 7.30 17.92 -3.41
C PHE A 31 6.46 19.19 -3.17
N LYS A 32 5.88 19.76 -4.23
CA LYS A 32 5.12 21.02 -4.18
C LYS A 32 3.68 20.79 -4.67
N PRO A 33 2.67 21.34 -3.95
CA PRO A 33 1.31 21.38 -4.45
C PRO A 33 1.22 22.06 -5.83
N PRO A 34 0.21 21.72 -6.66
CA PRO A 34 -0.92 20.83 -6.38
C PRO A 34 -0.71 19.38 -6.83
N LYS A 35 0.48 19.01 -7.35
CA LYS A 35 0.74 17.65 -7.84
C LYS A 35 1.01 16.69 -6.67
N PRO A 36 0.60 15.42 -6.75
CA PRO A 36 0.95 14.43 -5.74
C PRO A 36 2.43 14.05 -5.86
N ILE A 37 3.03 13.58 -4.76
CA ILE A 37 4.44 13.14 -4.75
C ILE A 37 4.55 11.79 -5.47
N ARG A 38 5.53 11.65 -6.37
CA ARG A 38 5.80 10.40 -7.10
C ARG A 38 6.64 9.44 -6.26
N GLY A 39 6.00 8.43 -5.69
CA GLY A 39 6.63 7.40 -4.87
C GLY A 39 6.11 7.36 -3.44
N GLY A 40 6.75 6.61 -2.55
CA GLY A 40 6.34 6.45 -1.16
C GLY A 40 5.02 5.69 -1.04
N ILE A 41 4.09 6.20 -0.21
CA ILE A 41 2.74 5.64 -0.04
C ILE A 41 1.69 6.75 -0.23
N PRO A 42 1.37 7.14 -1.48
CA PRO A 42 0.23 7.99 -1.76
C PRO A 42 -1.09 7.30 -1.36
N ILE A 43 -2.05 8.11 -0.89
CA ILE A 43 -3.40 7.65 -0.56
C ILE A 43 -4.36 7.97 -1.71
N CYS A 44 -4.97 6.92 -2.27
CA CYS A 44 -6.02 7.05 -3.28
C CYS A 44 -7.37 7.05 -2.58
N PHE A 45 -8.03 8.21 -2.50
CA PHE A 45 -9.33 8.36 -1.86
C PHE A 45 -10.02 9.64 -2.34
N PRO A 46 -11.36 9.64 -2.53
CA PRO A 46 -12.31 8.52 -2.37
C PRO A 46 -12.48 7.68 -3.63
N GLN A 47 -11.56 7.82 -4.58
CA GLN A 47 -11.62 7.18 -5.89
C GLN A 47 -10.27 6.53 -6.18
N PHE A 48 -10.29 5.32 -6.71
CA PHE A 48 -9.14 4.68 -7.33
C PHE A 48 -9.11 4.98 -8.83
N ALA A 49 -7.94 5.33 -9.36
CA ALA A 49 -7.74 5.70 -10.75
C ALA A 49 -8.85 6.66 -11.25
N SER A 50 -9.34 6.45 -12.46
CA SER A 50 -10.43 7.22 -13.07
C SER A 50 -11.78 6.48 -12.98
N HIS A 51 -12.05 5.74 -11.89
CA HIS A 51 -13.28 4.93 -11.75
C HIS A 51 -14.56 5.76 -11.53
N GLY A 52 -14.44 7.07 -11.32
CA GLY A 52 -15.56 7.97 -11.12
C GLY A 52 -15.28 9.36 -11.68
N GLY A 53 -16.08 10.35 -11.27
CA GLY A 53 -16.04 11.71 -11.82
C GLY A 53 -14.94 12.63 -11.26
N LEU A 54 -14.11 12.16 -10.32
CA LEU A 54 -13.01 12.94 -9.76
C LEU A 54 -11.72 12.80 -10.59
N GLU A 55 -10.76 13.69 -10.33
CA GLU A 55 -9.39 13.51 -10.79
C GLU A 55 -8.84 12.13 -10.40
N SER A 56 -7.89 11.62 -11.18
CA SER A 56 -7.36 10.27 -10.99
C SER A 56 -6.82 10.07 -9.57
N HIS A 57 -7.28 8.99 -8.93
CA HIS A 57 -7.03 8.62 -7.54
C HIS A 57 -7.63 9.56 -6.48
N GLY A 58 -8.63 10.35 -6.84
CA GLY A 58 -9.34 11.24 -5.92
C GLY A 58 -8.48 12.44 -5.50
N PHE A 59 -8.67 12.92 -4.28
CA PHE A 59 -8.07 14.19 -3.82
C PHE A 59 -7.22 14.07 -2.57
N ALA A 60 -7.26 12.95 -1.83
CA ALA A 60 -6.60 12.84 -0.53
C ALA A 60 -5.09 13.15 -0.58
N ARG A 61 -4.40 12.63 -1.61
CA ARG A 61 -2.98 12.89 -1.91
C ARG A 61 -2.67 14.32 -2.42
N ASN A 62 -3.69 15.14 -2.66
CA ASN A 62 -3.59 16.52 -3.16
C ASN A 62 -4.09 17.56 -2.15
N ARG A 63 -4.17 17.20 -0.86
CA ARG A 63 -4.62 18.07 0.23
C ARG A 63 -3.58 18.10 1.34
N VAL A 64 -3.55 19.19 2.10
CA VAL A 64 -2.73 19.27 3.31
C VAL A 64 -3.52 18.66 4.46
N TRP A 65 -2.90 17.70 5.15
CA TRP A 65 -3.45 17.02 6.31
C TRP A 65 -3.00 17.73 7.58
N SER A 66 -3.84 17.68 8.61
CA SER A 66 -3.51 18.12 9.96
C SER A 66 -3.13 16.93 10.82
N ILE A 67 -2.20 17.12 11.75
CA ILE A 67 -1.92 16.15 12.81
C ILE A 67 -2.94 16.38 13.92
N GLU A 68 -3.66 15.33 14.30
CA GLU A 68 -4.51 15.32 15.50
C GLU A 68 -3.73 14.64 16.63
N SER A 69 -3.55 15.36 17.74
CA SER A 69 -2.71 14.90 18.86
C SER A 69 -3.48 14.08 19.88
N ASP A 70 -4.80 14.27 19.94
CA ASP A 70 -5.73 13.48 20.75
C ASP A 70 -6.84 12.93 19.85
N PRO A 71 -6.51 11.98 18.94
CA PRO A 71 -7.50 11.44 18.05
C PRO A 71 -8.60 10.80 18.89
N PRO A 72 -9.88 11.03 18.58
CA PRO A 72 -10.96 10.53 19.39
C PRO A 72 -10.78 9.01 19.57
N PRO A 73 -10.79 8.49 20.82
CA PRO A 73 -10.62 7.07 21.08
C PRO A 73 -11.67 6.33 20.26
N PHE A 74 -11.34 5.17 19.65
CA PHE A 74 -12.25 4.35 18.82
C PHE A 74 -13.72 4.51 19.28
N PRO A 75 -14.50 5.44 18.68
CA PRO A 75 -15.64 5.94 19.43
C PRO A 75 -16.84 5.03 19.17
N THR A 76 -17.41 4.52 20.25
CA THR A 76 -18.81 4.05 20.26
C THR A 76 -19.82 5.19 20.20
N ASN A 77 -19.44 6.48 20.27
CA ASN A 77 -20.23 7.64 19.84
C ASN A 77 -19.53 8.96 20.23
N SER A 78 -19.18 9.82 19.26
CA SER A 78 -19.04 11.26 19.54
C SER A 78 -19.21 12.12 18.27
N ALA A 79 -19.73 13.33 18.49
CA ALA A 79 -20.27 14.25 17.51
C ALA A 79 -19.21 15.17 16.89
N SER A 80 -18.34 14.62 16.04
CA SER A 80 -17.43 15.40 15.21
C SER A 80 -17.60 15.09 13.72
N LYS A 81 -17.38 16.12 12.89
CA LYS A 81 -17.55 16.11 11.43
C LYS A 81 -16.38 15.33 10.80
N ALA A 82 -16.66 14.43 9.86
CA ALA A 82 -15.75 13.42 9.27
C ALA A 82 -14.23 13.71 9.34
N HIS A 83 -13.47 12.72 9.83
CA HIS A 83 -12.00 12.71 9.91
C HIS A 83 -11.44 11.51 9.12
N VAL A 84 -10.26 11.67 8.52
CA VAL A 84 -9.43 10.55 8.06
C VAL A 84 -8.23 10.49 8.99
N ASP A 85 -8.22 9.52 9.89
CA ASP A 85 -7.10 9.31 10.80
C ASP A 85 -6.03 8.50 10.05
N LEU A 86 -4.85 9.06 9.83
CA LEU A 86 -3.62 8.29 9.60
C LEU A 86 -2.93 8.12 10.94
N ILE A 87 -3.30 7.07 11.67
CA ILE A 87 -2.64 6.79 12.94
C ILE A 87 -1.41 5.94 12.65
N LEU A 88 -0.25 6.57 12.63
CA LEU A 88 1.04 5.89 12.70
C LEU A 88 1.37 5.70 14.19
N LYS A 89 1.10 4.51 14.74
CA LYS A 89 1.60 4.14 16.06
C LYS A 89 2.87 3.32 15.90
N PRO A 90 4.04 3.80 16.36
CA PRO A 90 5.00 2.88 16.96
C PRO A 90 4.41 2.43 18.30
N THR A 91 4.09 1.15 18.45
CA THR A 91 3.51 0.60 19.68
C THR A 91 4.61 0.13 20.64
N GLU A 92 4.64 0.68 21.86
CA GLU A 92 5.51 0.18 22.95
C GLU A 92 5.06 -1.19 23.51
N GLU A 93 3.80 -1.59 23.28
CA GLU A 93 3.26 -2.88 23.74
C GLU A 93 3.85 -4.08 22.98
N ASP A 94 4.31 -3.90 21.74
CA ASP A 94 4.96 -4.95 20.95
C ASP A 94 6.46 -5.08 21.29
N LEU A 95 7.08 -4.02 21.84
CA LEU A 95 8.48 -4.01 22.28
C LEU A 95 8.74 -4.86 23.54
N LYS A 96 7.69 -5.22 24.31
CA LYS A 96 7.82 -6.01 25.54
C LYS A 96 7.76 -7.51 25.33
N ILE A 97 7.31 -7.99 24.16
CA ILE A 97 7.07 -9.42 23.91
C ILE A 97 7.94 -9.95 22.76
N TRP A 98 8.65 -9.09 22.02
CA TRP A 98 9.37 -9.50 20.81
C TRP A 98 10.74 -8.82 20.62
N PRO A 99 11.87 -9.51 20.89
CA PRO A 99 13.21 -9.01 20.61
C PRO A 99 13.64 -9.44 19.20
N HIS A 100 12.98 -8.91 18.17
CA HIS A 100 13.54 -8.95 16.82
C HIS A 100 13.56 -7.53 16.26
N SER A 101 14.77 -7.06 15.93
CA SER A 101 15.10 -5.81 15.25
C SER A 101 14.60 -5.83 13.81
N GLY A 102 13.32 -5.52 13.60
CA GLY A 102 12.70 -5.35 12.29
C GLY A 102 11.66 -4.24 12.38
N GLY A 103 12.02 -3.03 11.94
CA GLY A 103 11.18 -1.84 12.04
C GLY A 103 9.97 -1.85 11.12
N ASP A 104 8.96 -2.67 11.44
CA ASP A 104 7.69 -2.76 10.73
C ASP A 104 6.97 -1.40 10.63
N LEU A 105 6.28 -1.18 9.51
CA LEU A 105 5.51 0.03 9.23
C LEU A 105 4.01 -0.28 9.18
N LEU A 106 3.26 0.31 10.11
CA LEU A 106 1.81 0.16 10.23
C LEU A 106 1.08 1.45 9.87
N LEU A 107 0.22 1.40 8.85
CA LEU A 107 -0.72 2.46 8.48
C LEU A 107 -2.15 1.98 8.75
N THR A 108 -2.92 2.84 9.41
CA THR A 108 -4.36 2.64 9.60
C THR A 108 -5.09 3.88 9.10
N SER A 109 -6.07 3.67 8.22
CA SER A 109 -6.99 4.70 7.75
C SER A 109 -8.38 4.39 8.25
N ARG A 110 -9.11 5.43 8.64
CA ARG A 110 -10.51 5.34 9.08
C ARG A 110 -11.34 6.32 8.28
N VAL A 111 -12.53 5.89 7.89
CA VAL A 111 -13.50 6.73 7.18
C VAL A 111 -14.84 6.54 7.86
N ARG A 112 -15.45 7.65 8.32
CA ARG A 112 -16.77 7.64 8.96
C ARG A 112 -17.75 8.47 8.15
N ASN A 113 -18.92 7.91 7.85
CA ASN A 113 -19.99 8.70 7.25
C ASN A 113 -20.72 9.47 8.35
N THR A 114 -20.46 10.78 8.43
CA THR A 114 -21.11 11.68 9.40
C THR A 114 -22.32 12.41 8.82
N SER A 115 -22.88 11.95 7.71
CA SER A 115 -24.00 12.65 7.09
C SER A 115 -25.23 12.67 7.99
N THR A 116 -25.85 13.85 8.12
CA THR A 116 -27.12 14.03 8.84
C THR A 116 -28.34 13.96 7.92
N ASP A 117 -28.13 13.90 6.61
CA ASP A 117 -29.19 13.88 5.60
C ASP A 117 -29.66 12.47 5.21
N GLY A 118 -29.18 11.45 5.92
CA GLY A 118 -29.56 10.05 5.70
C GLY A 118 -28.81 9.36 4.55
N LYS A 119 -27.97 10.05 3.79
CA LYS A 119 -27.37 9.47 2.57
C LYS A 119 -26.16 8.57 2.86
N PRO A 120 -26.03 7.44 2.14
CA PRO A 120 -24.83 6.62 2.19
C PRO A 120 -23.66 7.34 1.50
N PHE A 121 -22.45 6.99 1.91
CA PHE A 121 -21.20 7.42 1.31
C PHE A 121 -20.47 6.22 0.73
N SER A 122 -20.30 6.20 -0.59
CA SER A 122 -19.58 5.14 -1.30
C SER A 122 -18.23 5.65 -1.79
N PHE A 123 -17.18 4.86 -1.60
CA PHE A 123 -15.82 5.20 -2.01
C PHE A 123 -14.99 3.96 -2.35
N THR A 124 -13.88 4.19 -3.06
CA THR A 124 -12.79 3.23 -3.22
C THR A 124 -11.54 3.77 -2.53
N PHE A 125 -10.63 2.89 -2.15
CA PHE A 125 -9.45 3.23 -1.38
C PHE A 125 -8.23 2.43 -1.84
N ALA A 126 -7.05 3.04 -1.86
CA ALA A 126 -5.79 2.29 -1.96
C ALA A 126 -4.64 2.99 -1.22
N TYR A 127 -3.76 2.18 -0.63
CA TYR A 127 -2.41 2.59 -0.28
C TYR A 127 -1.48 2.25 -1.45
N HIS A 128 -1.12 3.26 -2.25
CA HIS A 128 -0.38 3.07 -3.49
C HIS A 128 1.13 2.87 -3.23
N THR A 129 1.50 1.82 -2.51
CA THR A 129 2.85 1.64 -1.96
C THR A 129 3.89 1.36 -3.04
N TYR A 130 4.90 2.21 -3.15
CA TYR A 130 6.07 2.04 -4.02
C TYR A 130 7.22 1.42 -3.22
N PHE A 131 7.52 0.15 -3.45
CA PHE A 131 8.68 -0.52 -2.86
C PHE A 131 9.94 -0.16 -3.64
N ALA A 132 11.01 0.20 -2.93
CA ALA A 132 12.33 0.27 -3.52
C ALA A 132 12.85 -1.15 -3.67
N VAL A 133 13.09 -1.62 -4.89
CA VAL A 133 13.61 -2.96 -5.18
C VAL A 133 15.01 -2.86 -5.80
N SER A 134 15.76 -3.97 -5.83
CA SER A 134 17.12 -3.98 -6.39
C SER A 134 17.11 -3.79 -7.92
N ASP A 135 16.45 -4.70 -8.62
CA ASP A 135 16.20 -4.74 -10.06
C ASP A 135 14.87 -5.47 -10.26
N ILE A 136 13.94 -4.87 -10.99
CA ILE A 136 12.62 -5.41 -11.26
C ILE A 136 12.68 -6.79 -11.94
N SER A 137 13.76 -7.12 -12.67
CA SER A 137 13.94 -8.46 -13.25
C SER A 137 14.26 -9.55 -12.23
N GLU A 138 14.78 -9.17 -11.06
CA GLU A 138 15.14 -10.07 -9.95
C GLU A 138 14.05 -10.11 -8.85
N VAL A 139 12.89 -9.53 -9.14
CA VAL A 139 11.77 -9.43 -8.20
C VAL A 139 10.62 -10.32 -8.64
N ARG A 140 9.96 -10.94 -7.68
CA ARG A 140 8.67 -11.61 -7.91
C ARG A 140 7.68 -11.37 -6.78
N VAL A 141 6.39 -11.45 -7.10
CA VAL A 141 5.30 -11.33 -6.13
C VAL A 141 4.62 -12.68 -5.95
N GLU A 142 4.47 -13.11 -4.71
CA GLU A 142 3.80 -14.36 -4.31
C GLU A 142 2.56 -14.06 -3.44
N GLY A 143 1.58 -14.96 -3.47
CA GLY A 143 0.29 -14.86 -2.78
C GLY A 143 -0.86 -14.34 -3.65
N LEU A 144 -0.64 -14.22 -4.97
CA LEU A 144 -1.62 -13.75 -5.96
C LEU A 144 -1.91 -14.79 -7.06
N GLU A 145 -1.36 -15.99 -6.90
CA GLU A 145 -1.50 -17.10 -7.84
C GLU A 145 -2.97 -17.53 -7.92
N THR A 146 -3.43 -17.97 -9.09
CA THR A 146 -4.80 -18.49 -9.32
C THR A 146 -5.94 -17.51 -9.08
N LEU A 147 -5.65 -16.24 -8.77
CA LEU A 147 -6.65 -15.22 -8.52
C LEU A 147 -7.10 -14.55 -9.82
N ASP A 148 -8.36 -14.12 -9.82
CA ASP A 148 -8.86 -13.22 -10.86
C ASP A 148 -8.23 -11.83 -10.72
N TYR A 149 -7.93 -11.19 -11.84
CA TYR A 149 -7.51 -9.80 -11.90
C TYR A 149 -8.19 -9.05 -13.06
N LEU A 150 -8.30 -7.74 -12.90
CA LEU A 150 -8.66 -6.81 -13.98
C LEU A 150 -7.38 -6.21 -14.55
N ASP A 151 -7.19 -6.26 -15.86
CA ASP A 151 -6.00 -5.71 -16.53
C ASP A 151 -6.28 -4.32 -17.09
N ASN A 152 -5.71 -3.27 -16.48
CA ASN A 152 -5.90 -1.90 -16.93
C ASN A 152 -5.28 -1.63 -18.31
N LEU A 153 -4.32 -2.44 -18.76
CA LEU A 153 -3.73 -2.34 -20.11
C LEU A 153 -4.63 -2.97 -21.18
N GLN A 154 -5.55 -3.86 -20.76
CA GLN A 154 -6.53 -4.53 -21.63
C GLN A 154 -7.96 -4.08 -21.30
N SER A 155 -8.16 -2.77 -21.13
CA SER A 155 -9.49 -2.18 -20.91
C SER A 155 -10.27 -2.76 -19.72
N LYS A 156 -9.56 -3.24 -18.69
CA LYS A 156 -10.10 -3.90 -17.48
C LYS A 156 -10.81 -5.21 -17.77
N GLU A 157 -10.42 -5.91 -18.83
CA GLU A 157 -10.83 -7.30 -19.02
C GLU A 157 -10.37 -8.16 -17.83
N ARG A 158 -11.22 -9.14 -17.49
CA ARG A 158 -10.97 -10.05 -16.37
C ARG A 158 -10.24 -11.28 -16.86
N PHE A 159 -9.14 -11.61 -16.20
CA PHE A 159 -8.35 -12.81 -16.42
C PHE A 159 -8.10 -13.52 -15.08
N THR A 160 -7.56 -14.73 -15.13
CA THR A 160 -7.13 -15.48 -13.96
C THR A 160 -5.63 -15.72 -14.04
N GLU A 161 -4.90 -15.42 -12.97
CA GLU A 161 -3.45 -15.64 -12.92
C GLU A 161 -3.09 -17.11 -12.97
N GLN A 162 -2.16 -17.48 -13.84
CA GLN A 162 -1.74 -18.87 -14.05
C GLN A 162 -0.30 -19.13 -13.60
N GLY A 163 0.49 -18.09 -13.36
CA GLY A 163 1.86 -18.23 -12.87
C GLY A 163 1.91 -18.64 -11.40
N ASP A 164 2.97 -19.37 -11.04
CA ASP A 164 3.31 -19.69 -9.64
C ASP A 164 3.80 -18.47 -8.85
N ALA A 165 4.13 -17.37 -9.54
CA ALA A 165 4.45 -16.06 -9.01
C ALA A 165 4.30 -15.02 -10.12
N ILE A 166 4.16 -13.75 -9.74
CA ILE A 166 4.17 -12.63 -10.70
C ILE A 166 5.62 -12.21 -10.94
N THR A 167 6.06 -12.29 -12.20
CA THR A 167 7.35 -11.79 -12.67
C THR A 167 7.15 -10.67 -13.67
N PHE A 168 8.22 -9.92 -13.97
CA PHE A 168 8.13 -8.67 -14.71
C PHE A 168 9.04 -8.69 -15.95
N GLU A 169 8.43 -8.76 -17.13
CA GLU A 169 9.13 -8.69 -18.43
C GLU A 169 8.57 -7.55 -19.32
N SER A 170 7.55 -6.85 -18.83
CA SER A 170 6.81 -5.80 -19.54
C SER A 170 6.03 -4.92 -18.56
N GLU A 171 5.32 -3.91 -19.09
CA GLU A 171 4.40 -3.09 -18.31
C GLU A 171 3.28 -3.96 -17.72
N ILE A 172 2.97 -3.71 -16.45
CA ILE A 172 1.89 -4.38 -15.73
C ILE A 172 1.08 -3.33 -14.99
N ASP A 173 -0.24 -3.46 -15.05
CA ASP A 173 -1.19 -2.66 -14.32
C ASP A 173 -2.43 -3.52 -14.02
N LYS A 174 -2.30 -4.40 -13.02
CA LYS A 174 -3.31 -5.43 -12.70
C LYS A 174 -3.92 -5.18 -11.34
N ILE A 175 -5.25 -5.29 -11.26
CA ILE A 175 -6.02 -5.24 -10.01
C ILE A 175 -6.46 -6.67 -9.67
N TYR A 176 -5.75 -7.34 -8.76
CA TYR A 176 -6.10 -8.65 -8.24
C TYR A 176 -7.25 -8.56 -7.25
N LEU A 177 -8.24 -9.45 -7.42
CA LEU A 177 -9.53 -9.41 -6.75
C LEU A 177 -9.57 -10.38 -5.57
N SER A 178 -10.23 -9.98 -4.47
CA SER A 178 -10.47 -10.88 -3.32
C SER A 178 -9.21 -11.59 -2.82
N THR A 179 -8.11 -10.84 -2.75
CA THR A 179 -6.77 -11.33 -2.45
C THR A 179 -6.60 -11.72 -0.97
N PRO A 180 -5.70 -12.66 -0.66
CA PRO A 180 -5.31 -12.97 0.71
C PRO A 180 -4.88 -11.74 1.51
N THR A 181 -4.87 -11.85 2.83
CA THR A 181 -4.43 -10.77 3.71
C THR A 181 -2.91 -10.61 3.74
N LYS A 182 -2.14 -11.53 3.15
CA LYS A 182 -0.68 -11.51 3.10
C LYS A 182 -0.19 -11.68 1.66
N ILE A 183 0.67 -10.79 1.21
CA ILE A 183 1.36 -10.83 -0.09
C ILE A 183 2.86 -10.68 0.16
N ALA A 184 3.69 -11.42 -0.58
CA ALA A 184 5.14 -11.37 -0.44
C ALA A 184 5.79 -10.84 -1.73
N ILE A 185 6.78 -9.96 -1.58
CA ILE A 185 7.59 -9.44 -2.68
C ILE A 185 9.02 -9.89 -2.41
N LEU A 186 9.52 -10.83 -3.19
CA LEU A 186 10.85 -11.39 -3.04
C LEU A 186 11.80 -10.61 -3.94
N ASP A 187 12.86 -10.06 -3.34
CA ASP A 187 13.94 -9.32 -4.00
C ASP A 187 15.21 -10.17 -3.84
N HIS A 188 15.51 -10.95 -4.88
CA HIS A 188 16.54 -12.01 -4.82
C HIS A 188 17.95 -11.45 -4.66
N GLU A 189 18.27 -10.35 -5.35
CA GLU A 189 19.60 -9.74 -5.31
C GLU A 189 19.92 -9.21 -3.90
N LYS A 190 18.95 -8.54 -3.26
CA LYS A 190 19.11 -8.07 -1.87
C LYS A 190 18.81 -9.13 -0.81
N LYS A 191 18.42 -10.34 -1.22
CA LYS A 191 18.09 -11.48 -0.34
C LYS A 191 17.09 -11.09 0.76
N ARG A 192 16.09 -10.30 0.38
CA ARG A 192 15.03 -9.84 1.27
C ARG A 192 13.65 -10.11 0.70
N THR A 193 12.67 -10.13 1.57
CA THR A 193 11.26 -10.23 1.24
C THR A 193 10.51 -9.09 1.93
N PHE A 194 9.80 -8.27 1.15
CA PHE A 194 8.77 -7.43 1.72
C PHE A 194 7.52 -8.26 1.97
N VAL A 195 6.96 -8.16 3.17
CA VAL A 195 5.68 -8.78 3.49
C VAL A 195 4.65 -7.67 3.66
N VAL A 196 3.62 -7.71 2.82
CA VAL A 196 2.47 -6.83 2.85
C VAL A 196 1.34 -7.56 3.57
N ARG A 197 0.89 -7.03 4.69
CA ARG A 197 -0.32 -7.48 5.39
C ARG A 197 -1.41 -6.44 5.29
N LYS A 198 -2.62 -6.86 4.94
CA LYS A 198 -3.77 -5.96 4.74
C LYS A 198 -5.03 -6.47 5.42
N ASP A 199 -5.81 -5.53 5.96
CA ASP A 199 -7.12 -5.78 6.56
C ASP A 199 -8.09 -4.66 6.16
N GLY A 200 -9.37 -5.02 5.94
CA GLY A 200 -10.39 -4.11 5.39
C GLY A 200 -10.18 -3.70 3.92
N LEU A 201 -9.20 -4.31 3.23
CA LEU A 201 -8.76 -4.02 1.87
C LEU A 201 -8.77 -5.34 1.06
N PRO A 202 -9.87 -5.67 0.35
CA PRO A 202 -10.04 -6.98 -0.28
C PRO A 202 -9.18 -7.17 -1.53
N ASP A 203 -8.75 -6.09 -2.19
CA ASP A 203 -8.07 -6.15 -3.48
C ASP A 203 -6.57 -5.81 -3.31
N ALA A 204 -5.78 -6.15 -4.33
CA ALA A 204 -4.40 -5.67 -4.44
C ALA A 204 -4.10 -5.21 -5.87
N VAL A 205 -3.27 -4.18 -6.01
CA VAL A 205 -2.82 -3.71 -7.33
C VAL A 205 -1.35 -4.01 -7.47
N VAL A 206 -0.93 -4.56 -8.62
CA VAL A 206 0.47 -4.71 -8.98
C VAL A 206 0.74 -3.84 -10.18
N TRP A 207 1.65 -2.89 -10.03
CA TRP A 207 1.99 -1.93 -11.08
C TRP A 207 3.49 -1.70 -11.22
N ASN A 208 3.96 -1.79 -12.46
CA ASN A 208 5.26 -1.30 -12.88
C ASN A 208 5.09 -0.70 -14.29
N PRO A 209 5.49 0.58 -14.51
CA PRO A 209 5.26 1.24 -15.79
C PRO A 209 6.09 0.64 -16.93
N TRP A 210 7.21 -0.02 -16.64
CA TRP A 210 8.19 -0.40 -17.65
C TRP A 210 8.73 0.80 -18.44
N ASP A 211 9.55 0.50 -19.45
CA ASP A 211 10.35 1.48 -20.18
C ASP A 211 9.53 2.62 -20.83
N LYS A 212 8.62 2.27 -21.75
CA LYS A 212 7.89 3.28 -22.55
C LYS A 212 7.02 4.18 -21.69
N ARG A 213 6.32 3.63 -20.69
CA ARG A 213 5.45 4.41 -19.83
C ARG A 213 6.25 5.27 -18.86
N ALA A 214 7.37 4.76 -18.32
CA ALA A 214 8.21 5.54 -17.41
C ALA A 214 8.70 6.84 -18.07
N LYS A 215 9.17 6.76 -19.31
CA LYS A 215 9.57 7.92 -20.13
C LYS A 215 8.45 8.93 -20.38
N ALA A 216 7.18 8.49 -20.36
CA ALA A 216 6.04 9.36 -20.53
C ALA A 216 5.57 10.04 -19.23
N ILE A 217 6.04 9.58 -18.06
CA ILE A 217 5.68 10.14 -16.76
C ILE A 217 6.69 11.22 -16.39
N ALA A 218 6.30 12.49 -16.53
CA ALA A 218 7.21 13.63 -16.39
C ALA A 218 7.92 13.73 -15.02
N ASP A 219 7.30 13.22 -13.96
CA ASP A 219 7.84 13.23 -12.59
C ASP A 219 8.47 11.88 -12.17
N LEU A 220 8.81 11.02 -13.14
CA LEU A 220 9.53 9.76 -12.95
C LEU A 220 10.80 9.75 -13.81
N GLY A 221 11.91 9.25 -13.27
CA GLY A 221 13.12 9.01 -14.03
C GLY A 221 12.93 7.89 -15.05
N ASP A 222 13.50 8.07 -16.24
CA ASP A 222 13.26 7.25 -17.42
C ASP A 222 13.57 5.76 -17.18
N GLU A 223 14.58 5.47 -16.36
CA GLU A 223 15.05 4.13 -16.01
C GLU A 223 14.67 3.71 -14.58
N GLU A 224 13.97 4.56 -13.83
CA GLU A 224 13.66 4.29 -12.42
C GLU A 224 12.63 3.19 -12.23
N TYR A 225 11.90 2.82 -13.29
CA TYR A 225 11.01 1.66 -13.29
C TYR A 225 11.74 0.36 -12.91
N LYS A 226 13.06 0.29 -13.13
CA LYS A 226 13.89 -0.87 -12.77
C LYS A 226 14.07 -1.04 -11.27
N HIS A 227 13.91 0.02 -10.49
CA HIS A 227 14.21 0.03 -9.05
C HIS A 227 12.96 0.25 -8.19
N MET A 228 11.77 0.08 -8.80
CA MET A 228 10.49 0.29 -8.13
C MET A 228 9.51 -0.82 -8.48
N LEU A 229 8.64 -1.14 -7.54
CA LEU A 229 7.46 -1.96 -7.77
C LEU A 229 6.32 -1.42 -6.91
N CYS A 230 5.15 -1.23 -7.50
CA CYS A 230 3.96 -0.96 -6.71
C CYS A 230 3.22 -2.26 -6.40
N VAL A 231 3.00 -2.49 -5.10
CA VAL A 231 2.03 -3.48 -4.60
C VAL A 231 1.13 -2.76 -3.62
N GLU A 232 -0.11 -2.53 -4.03
CA GLU A 232 -1.04 -1.64 -3.34
C GLU A 232 -2.08 -2.45 -2.61
N ALA A 233 -2.30 -2.18 -1.32
CA ALA A 233 -3.43 -2.73 -0.59
C ALA A 233 -4.67 -1.86 -0.87
N ALA A 234 -5.75 -2.45 -1.38
CA ALA A 234 -6.82 -1.69 -2.00
C ALA A 234 -8.24 -2.25 -1.77
N ALA A 235 -9.23 -1.39 -2.00
CA ALA A 235 -10.64 -1.70 -2.11
C ALA A 235 -11.16 -0.97 -3.38
N VAL A 236 -11.23 -1.70 -4.49
CA VAL A 236 -11.39 -1.10 -5.83
C VAL A 236 -12.56 -1.69 -6.59
N GLU A 237 -12.65 -3.02 -6.69
CA GLU A 237 -13.68 -3.68 -7.52
C GLU A 237 -15.08 -3.37 -7.00
N LYS A 238 -15.25 -3.51 -5.68
CA LYS A 238 -16.48 -3.20 -4.97
C LYS A 238 -16.24 -1.99 -4.08
N PRO A 239 -16.84 -0.83 -4.39
CA PRO A 239 -16.77 0.32 -3.51
C PRO A 239 -17.28 0.01 -2.11
N ILE A 240 -16.57 0.49 -1.10
CA ILE A 240 -17.04 0.48 0.29
C ILE A 240 -18.20 1.45 0.39
N THR A 241 -19.30 1.03 0.99
CA THR A 241 -20.49 1.88 1.21
C THR A 241 -20.80 1.95 2.69
N LEU A 242 -20.80 3.17 3.22
CA LEU A 242 -21.11 3.47 4.62
C LEU A 242 -22.45 4.18 4.73
N LYS A 243 -23.39 3.63 5.50
CA LYS A 243 -24.58 4.35 5.94
C LYS A 243 -24.21 5.44 6.95
N PRO A 244 -25.09 6.44 7.19
CA PRO A 244 -24.88 7.42 8.25
C PRO A 244 -24.53 6.78 9.59
N GLY A 245 -23.45 7.25 10.21
CA GLY A 245 -22.93 6.72 11.47
C GLY A 245 -21.98 5.53 11.34
N GLU A 246 -21.94 4.85 10.19
CA GLU A 246 -21.02 3.74 9.97
C GLU A 246 -19.58 4.22 9.73
N GLU A 247 -18.65 3.34 10.05
CA GLU A 247 -17.22 3.56 9.91
C GLU A 247 -16.57 2.36 9.22
N TRP A 248 -15.63 2.64 8.32
CA TRP A 248 -14.73 1.67 7.73
C TRP A 248 -13.30 1.91 8.24
N LYS A 249 -12.53 0.82 8.33
CA LYS A 249 -11.11 0.82 8.69
C LYS A 249 -10.34 0.00 7.65
N GLY A 250 -9.24 0.57 7.16
CA GLY A 250 -8.26 -0.12 6.32
C GLY A 250 -6.88 -0.11 6.96
N ARG A 251 -6.28 -1.28 7.15
CA ARG A 251 -4.95 -1.44 7.75
C ARG A 251 -3.97 -1.99 6.72
N LEU A 252 -2.80 -1.39 6.67
CA LEU A 252 -1.62 -1.86 5.94
C LEU A 252 -0.48 -2.03 6.91
N GLU A 253 0.14 -3.19 6.94
CA GLU A 253 1.35 -3.47 7.70
C GLU A 253 2.41 -3.98 6.74
N LEU A 254 3.58 -3.35 6.78
CA LEU A 254 4.72 -3.65 5.94
C LEU A 254 5.88 -4.09 6.81
N SER A 255 6.55 -5.15 6.39
CA SER A 255 7.80 -5.61 7.02
C SER A 255 8.80 -5.98 5.93
N ALA A 256 10.09 -5.88 6.23
CA ALA A 256 11.17 -6.35 5.37
C ALA A 256 11.99 -7.39 6.14
N VAL A 257 11.98 -8.63 5.67
CA VAL A 257 12.63 -9.77 6.33
C VAL A 257 13.65 -10.45 5.40
N PRO A 258 14.67 -11.15 5.91
CA PRO A 258 15.57 -11.94 5.06
C PRO A 258 14.83 -13.03 4.29
N SER A 259 15.16 -13.25 3.00
CA SER A 259 14.44 -14.24 2.15
C SER A 259 14.54 -15.68 2.64
N SER A 260 15.52 -16.01 3.49
CA SER A 260 15.64 -17.34 4.14
C SER A 260 14.45 -17.68 5.05
N TYR A 261 13.63 -16.70 5.42
CA TYR A 261 12.41 -16.91 6.20
C TYR A 261 11.21 -17.44 5.37
N CYS A 262 11.29 -17.45 4.04
CA CYS A 262 10.14 -17.75 3.18
C CYS A 262 10.16 -19.14 2.53
N SER A 263 11.13 -20.01 2.81
CA SER A 263 11.06 -21.42 2.39
C SER A 263 10.36 -22.27 3.46
N GLY A 264 9.03 -22.25 3.48
CA GLY A 264 8.21 -23.37 4.00
C GLY A 264 8.10 -23.59 5.53
N GLN A 265 8.52 -22.67 6.39
CA GLN A 265 8.30 -22.81 7.86
C GLN A 265 7.19 -21.91 8.38
N LEU A 266 5.96 -22.41 8.29
CA LEU A 266 4.88 -22.02 9.20
C LEU A 266 5.07 -22.80 10.51
N ASP A 267 5.88 -22.26 11.43
CA ASP A 267 5.80 -22.40 12.90
C ASP A 267 7.20 -22.24 13.55
N PRO A 268 7.50 -21.08 14.16
CA PRO A 268 8.76 -20.84 14.86
C PRO A 268 9.01 -21.77 16.07
N GLN A 269 7.99 -22.43 16.62
CA GLN A 269 8.15 -23.27 17.82
C GLN A 269 8.81 -24.63 17.52
N LYS A 270 8.82 -25.09 16.27
CA LYS A 270 9.39 -26.41 15.93
C LYS A 270 10.91 -26.42 15.78
N VAL A 271 11.55 -25.27 15.58
CA VAL A 271 13.02 -25.21 15.35
C VAL A 271 13.80 -25.23 16.67
N LEU A 272 13.19 -24.81 17.78
CA LEU A 272 13.85 -24.76 19.10
C LEU A 272 13.93 -26.13 19.81
N GLN A 273 13.31 -27.18 19.26
CA GLN A 273 13.37 -28.53 19.82
C GLN A 273 14.34 -29.47 19.07
N SER A 274 15.05 -28.97 18.06
CA SER A 274 15.99 -29.78 17.25
C SER A 274 17.43 -29.28 17.30
N SER A 275 17.83 -28.61 18.37
CA SER A 275 19.24 -28.24 18.67
C SER A 275 19.72 -28.94 19.92
#